data_AF-A0A0N0TUB2-F1
#
_entry.id   AF-A0A0N0TUB2-F1
#
_cell.length_a   1.000
_cell.length_b   1.000
_cell.length_c   1.000
_cell.angle_alpha   90.00
_cell.angle_beta   90.00
_cell.angle_gamma   90.00
#
_symmetry.space_group_name_H-M   'P 1'
#
loop_
_entity.id
_entity.type
_entity.pdbx_description
1 polymer ?
#
loop_
_entity_poly.entity_id
_entity_poly.type
_entity_poly.pdbx_seq_one_letter_code
_entity_poly.pdbx_strand_id
1 'polypeptide(L)'
;MRRGPRRDGDDAPRDPGFTYFSRNEAALFRGRVRETFAELGLEVTVYADHVVDDRGRRFGLTNLAAVCHQDRRGPRVWPGLISRHIELVVRAMDGPSALDTLPPEQIRSQLYPRVVSGDGLDAGSFAYARSVAPGLYEILALDLPESVMMLTDDALARLGSHAQLRDRALRNLRGLPVEGHETVRDADGMCFEVVLGDSFYTASRVLDLDGVVRRVTGLPLGEHGALVALPFRHQLAFHPIRDTSIIPALGAMASFAATGYEDTPGAISPYVFWWRAGTLTQLSEHDEERGDLRIVVGDDFQELLERLIAQGPDRR
;
A
#
# COMPACT_ATOMS: atom_id res chain seq x y z
N MET A 1 -12.65 -33.25 21.66
CA MET A 1 -12.27 -32.22 20.67
C MET A 1 -13.16 -31.00 20.85
N ARG A 2 -12.68 -29.92 21.48
CA ARG A 2 -13.43 -28.65 21.55
C ARG A 2 -13.38 -28.00 20.17
N ARG A 3 -14.55 -27.73 19.58
CA ARG A 3 -14.65 -26.92 18.34
C ARG A 3 -14.09 -25.54 18.65
N GLY A 4 -12.92 -25.20 18.11
CA GLY A 4 -12.33 -23.87 18.26
C GLY A 4 -13.25 -22.78 17.71
N PRO A 5 -13.06 -21.51 18.13
CA PRO A 5 -13.93 -20.39 17.78
C PRO A 5 -14.14 -20.29 16.27
N ARG A 6 -15.38 -20.04 15.87
CA ARG A 6 -15.79 -19.77 14.47
C ARG A 6 -15.94 -18.27 14.30
N ARG A 7 -15.90 -17.81 13.05
CA ARG A 7 -16.23 -16.42 12.73
C ARG A 7 -17.66 -16.10 13.18
N ASP A 8 -17.86 -14.87 13.62
CA ASP A 8 -19.19 -14.36 13.90
C ASP A 8 -19.93 -14.09 12.59
N GLY A 9 -21.27 -14.15 12.63
CA GLY A 9 -22.11 -13.86 11.47
C GLY A 9 -22.20 -12.36 11.17
N ASP A 10 -22.70 -12.02 9.99
CA ASP A 10 -22.67 -10.63 9.51
C ASP A 10 -23.55 -9.66 10.29
N ASP A 11 -24.55 -10.17 11.01
CA ASP A 11 -25.47 -9.41 11.87
C ASP A 11 -24.83 -8.99 13.20
N ALA A 12 -23.60 -9.45 13.51
CA ALA A 12 -22.93 -9.11 14.75
C ALA A 12 -22.49 -7.62 14.75
N PRO A 13 -22.63 -6.91 15.89
CA PRO A 13 -22.15 -5.54 16.01
C PRO A 13 -20.65 -5.44 15.68
N ARG A 14 -20.30 -4.48 14.81
CA ARG A 14 -18.92 -4.24 14.38
C ARG A 14 -18.11 -3.51 15.44
N ASP A 15 -16.82 -3.83 15.49
CA ASP A 15 -15.87 -3.15 16.34
C ASP A 15 -15.55 -1.76 15.77
N PRO A 16 -15.53 -0.69 16.58
CA PRO A 16 -15.28 0.66 16.09
C PRO A 16 -13.82 0.89 15.67
N GLY A 17 -12.86 0.09 16.15
CA GLY A 17 -11.45 0.19 15.78
C GLY A 17 -11.07 -0.68 14.58
N PHE A 18 -11.74 -1.82 14.42
CA PHE A 18 -11.59 -2.73 13.28
C PHE A 18 -12.98 -3.11 12.76
N THR A 19 -13.52 -2.31 11.84
CA THR A 19 -14.91 -2.43 11.36
C THR A 19 -15.21 -3.76 10.67
N TYR A 20 -14.19 -4.43 10.12
CA TYR A 20 -14.28 -5.78 9.55
C TYR A 20 -14.35 -6.90 10.60
N PHE A 21 -14.11 -6.62 11.88
CA PHE A 21 -14.33 -7.57 12.98
C PHE A 21 -15.69 -7.35 13.65
N SER A 22 -16.29 -8.43 14.15
CA SER A 22 -17.27 -8.29 15.21
C SER A 22 -16.60 -7.78 16.50
N ARG A 23 -17.38 -7.19 17.42
CA ARG A 23 -16.87 -6.81 18.74
C ARG A 23 -16.22 -7.98 19.50
N ASN A 24 -16.75 -9.20 19.37
CA ASN A 24 -16.19 -10.37 20.04
C ASN A 24 -14.88 -10.81 19.39
N GLU A 25 -14.84 -10.81 18.06
CA GLU A 25 -13.63 -11.12 17.29
C GLU A 25 -12.50 -10.13 17.62
N ALA A 26 -12.79 -8.83 17.64
CA ALA A 26 -11.81 -7.82 18.02
C ALA A 26 -11.34 -7.98 19.47
N ALA A 27 -12.22 -8.34 20.41
CA ALA A 27 -11.85 -8.62 21.79
C ALA A 27 -10.97 -9.87 21.91
N LEU A 28 -11.29 -10.94 21.20
CA LEU A 28 -10.47 -12.16 21.13
C LEU A 28 -9.08 -11.87 20.57
N PHE A 29 -9.03 -11.12 19.47
CA PHE A 29 -7.79 -10.67 18.83
C PHE A 29 -6.91 -9.87 19.80
N ARG A 30 -7.46 -8.79 20.39
CA ARG A 30 -6.76 -7.92 21.34
C ARG A 30 -6.30 -8.68 22.60
N GLY A 31 -7.14 -9.57 23.10
CA GLY A 31 -6.79 -10.44 24.24
C GLY A 31 -5.59 -11.33 23.93
N ARG A 32 -5.57 -11.96 22.75
CA ARG A 32 -4.47 -12.84 22.34
C ARG A 32 -3.18 -12.08 22.05
N VAL A 33 -3.28 -10.88 21.48
CA VAL A 33 -2.13 -9.97 21.30
C VAL A 33 -1.48 -9.67 22.65
N ARG A 34 -2.27 -9.26 23.64
CA ARG A 34 -1.78 -8.96 25.00
C ARG A 34 -1.10 -10.18 25.64
N GLU A 35 -1.75 -11.34 25.60
CA GLU A 35 -1.18 -12.59 26.13
C GLU A 35 0.17 -12.91 25.49
N THR A 36 0.29 -12.76 24.18
CA THR A 36 1.52 -13.08 23.45
C THR A 36 2.67 -12.12 23.80
N PHE A 37 2.40 -10.82 23.96
CA PHE A 37 3.41 -9.87 24.45
C PHE A 37 3.86 -10.23 25.87
N ALA A 38 2.93 -10.57 26.76
CA ALA A 38 3.25 -10.98 28.13
C ALA A 38 4.04 -12.31 28.18
N GLU A 39 3.72 -13.29 27.32
CA GLU A 39 4.48 -14.54 27.15
C GLU A 39 5.93 -14.28 26.74
N LEU A 40 6.20 -13.19 26.02
CA LEU A 40 7.53 -12.73 25.63
C LEU A 40 8.17 -11.76 26.64
N GLY A 41 7.54 -11.56 27.80
CA GLY A 41 8.07 -10.72 28.88
C GLY A 41 7.90 -9.21 28.68
N LEU A 42 7.03 -8.78 27.75
CA LEU A 42 6.70 -7.37 27.53
C LEU A 42 5.27 -7.08 27.99
N GLU A 43 5.13 -6.26 29.03
CA GLU A 43 3.83 -5.77 29.47
C GLU A 43 3.36 -4.63 28.56
N VAL A 44 2.11 -4.71 28.10
CA VAL A 44 1.53 -3.74 27.17
C VAL A 44 0.11 -3.33 27.55
N THR A 45 -0.19 -2.05 27.36
CA THR A 45 -1.55 -1.51 27.41
C THR A 45 -2.18 -1.60 26.03
N VAL A 46 -3.38 -2.18 25.94
CA VAL A 46 -4.08 -2.39 24.67
C VAL A 46 -5.09 -1.26 24.40
N TYR A 47 -4.98 -0.65 23.23
CA TYR A 47 -5.91 0.35 22.71
C TYR A 47 -6.72 -0.21 21.53
N ALA A 48 -7.52 0.63 20.88
CA ALA A 48 -8.39 0.21 19.77
C ALA A 48 -7.60 -0.39 18.60
N ASP A 49 -6.56 0.29 18.15
CA ASP A 49 -5.79 -0.01 16.93
C ASP A 49 -4.31 -0.30 17.18
N HIS A 50 -3.84 -0.21 18.43
CA HIS A 50 -2.44 -0.35 18.80
C HIS A 50 -2.25 -0.87 20.23
N VAL A 51 -1.03 -1.27 20.58
CA VAL A 51 -0.60 -1.46 21.97
C VAL A 51 0.56 -0.53 22.30
N VAL A 52 0.72 -0.19 23.59
CA VAL A 52 1.83 0.64 24.09
C VAL A 52 2.51 -0.07 25.24
N ASP A 53 3.84 -0.16 25.22
CA ASP A 53 4.61 -0.73 26.34
C ASP A 53 4.89 0.27 27.47
N ASP A 54 5.55 -0.19 28.53
CA ASP A 54 5.93 0.62 29.70
C ASP A 54 6.90 1.77 29.37
N ARG A 55 7.61 1.69 28.24
CA ARG A 55 8.52 2.72 27.71
C ARG A 55 7.82 3.70 26.77
N GLY A 56 6.52 3.55 26.55
CA GLY A 56 5.76 4.40 25.64
C GLY A 56 5.92 4.07 24.16
N ARG A 57 6.55 2.93 23.81
CA ARG A 57 6.66 2.47 22.41
C ARG A 57 5.30 1.97 21.94
N ARG A 58 4.84 2.48 20.81
CA ARG A 58 3.55 2.14 20.19
C ARG A 58 3.73 1.10 19.08
N PHE A 59 2.93 0.03 19.13
CA PHE A 59 2.88 -1.04 18.12
C PHE A 59 1.50 -1.06 17.48
N GLY A 60 1.41 -0.66 16.21
CA GLY A 60 0.16 -0.70 15.46
C GLY A 60 -0.31 -2.13 15.19
N LEU A 61 -1.61 -2.38 15.35
CA LEU A 61 -2.23 -3.70 15.17
C LEU A 61 -2.97 -3.86 13.84
N THR A 62 -3.17 -2.78 13.08
CA THR A 62 -3.99 -2.77 11.86
C THR A 62 -3.60 -3.86 10.86
N ASN A 63 -2.31 -3.99 10.56
CA ASN A 63 -1.84 -5.01 9.61
C ASN A 63 -2.05 -6.43 10.13
N LEU A 64 -1.77 -6.68 11.41
CA LEU A 64 -1.95 -7.99 12.02
C LEU A 64 -3.44 -8.36 12.10
N ALA A 65 -4.29 -7.40 12.46
CA ALA A 65 -5.74 -7.57 12.49
C ALA A 65 -6.28 -7.93 11.10
N ALA A 66 -5.88 -7.21 10.06
CA ALA A 66 -6.30 -7.48 8.69
C ALA A 66 -5.81 -8.86 8.20
N VAL A 67 -4.56 -9.25 8.48
CA VAL A 67 -4.05 -10.61 8.17
C VAL A 67 -4.88 -11.70 8.85
N CYS A 68 -5.21 -11.51 10.14
CA CYS A 68 -6.10 -12.41 10.86
C CYS A 68 -7.51 -12.46 10.24
N HIS A 69 -8.06 -11.31 9.85
CA HIS A 69 -9.37 -11.21 9.23
C HIS A 69 -9.44 -11.88 7.86
N GLN A 70 -8.40 -11.79 7.04
CA GLN A 70 -8.40 -12.36 5.68
C GLN A 70 -8.20 -13.89 5.68
N ASP A 71 -7.65 -14.48 6.75
CA ASP A 71 -7.41 -15.93 6.77
C ASP A 71 -8.73 -16.72 6.87
N ARG A 72 -9.06 -17.45 5.80
CA ARG A 72 -10.29 -18.25 5.67
C ARG A 72 -10.47 -19.31 6.76
N ARG A 73 -9.39 -19.73 7.45
CA ARG A 73 -9.45 -20.68 8.57
C ARG A 73 -10.01 -20.04 9.84
N GLY A 74 -10.14 -18.71 9.87
CA GLY A 74 -10.78 -17.92 10.91
C GLY A 74 -10.03 -17.92 12.25
N PRO A 75 -10.72 -17.62 13.36
CA PRO A 75 -10.10 -17.44 14.69
C PRO A 75 -9.25 -18.61 15.20
N ARG A 76 -9.37 -19.79 14.60
CA ARG A 76 -8.57 -20.97 14.97
C ARG A 76 -7.07 -20.82 14.71
N VAL A 77 -6.69 -20.07 13.69
CA VAL A 77 -5.27 -19.90 13.31
C VAL A 77 -4.66 -18.61 13.82
N TRP A 78 -5.48 -17.71 14.37
CA TRP A 78 -5.03 -16.42 14.90
C TRP A 78 -3.92 -16.55 15.95
N PRO A 79 -3.96 -17.50 16.92
CA PRO A 79 -2.87 -17.63 17.89
C PRO A 79 -1.51 -17.80 17.22
N GLY A 80 -1.40 -18.64 16.19
CA GLY A 80 -0.13 -18.86 15.48
C GLY A 80 0.32 -17.67 14.63
N LEU A 81 -0.62 -16.95 14.01
CA LEU A 81 -0.32 -15.74 13.24
C LEU A 81 0.15 -14.61 14.16
N ILE A 82 -0.53 -14.41 15.29
CA ILE A 82 -0.23 -13.40 16.30
C ILE A 82 1.13 -13.69 16.95
N SER A 83 1.37 -14.93 17.43
CA SER A 83 2.66 -15.32 18.01
C SER A 83 3.82 -15.07 17.07
N ARG A 84 3.72 -15.55 15.81
CA ARG A 84 4.77 -15.33 14.82
C ARG A 84 5.05 -13.84 14.59
N HIS A 85 4.00 -13.02 14.45
CA HIS A 85 4.18 -11.59 14.20
C HIS A 85 4.82 -10.87 15.38
N ILE A 86 4.34 -11.13 16.60
CA ILE A 86 4.85 -10.45 17.80
C ILE A 86 6.27 -10.93 18.12
N GLU A 87 6.60 -12.20 17.93
CA GLU A 87 7.97 -12.70 18.06
C GLU A 87 8.93 -11.94 17.14
N LEU A 88 8.54 -11.66 15.89
CA LEU A 88 9.34 -10.86 14.96
C LEU A 88 9.51 -9.42 15.46
N VAL A 89 8.42 -8.80 15.95
CA VAL A 89 8.46 -7.43 16.50
C VAL A 89 9.39 -7.34 17.72
N VAL A 90 9.23 -8.22 18.70
CA VAL A 90 10.05 -8.23 19.92
C VAL A 90 11.52 -8.50 19.60
N ARG A 91 11.82 -9.47 18.71
CA ARG A 91 13.19 -9.71 18.25
C ARG A 91 13.81 -8.50 17.57
N ALA A 92 13.05 -7.79 16.74
CA ALA A 92 13.52 -6.58 16.08
C ALA A 92 13.78 -5.42 17.07
N MET A 93 13.13 -5.43 18.25
CA MET A 93 13.32 -4.41 19.29
C MET A 93 14.57 -4.66 20.15
N ASP A 94 14.82 -5.92 20.51
CA ASP A 94 15.94 -6.30 21.38
C ASP A 94 17.24 -6.53 20.60
N GLY A 95 17.13 -6.77 19.28
CA GLY A 95 18.25 -6.88 18.38
C GLY A 95 18.93 -5.54 18.10
N PRO A 96 20.25 -5.53 17.84
CA PRO A 96 20.91 -4.32 17.35
C PRO A 96 20.32 -3.90 16.00
N SER A 97 20.17 -2.59 15.78
CA SER A 97 19.58 -2.07 14.55
C SER A 97 20.35 -2.56 13.33
N ALA A 98 19.64 -2.87 12.24
CA ALA A 98 20.27 -3.16 10.95
C ALA A 98 21.20 -2.02 10.51
N LEU A 99 20.90 -0.78 10.90
CA LEU A 99 21.72 0.40 10.61
C LEU A 99 23.05 0.42 11.37
N ASP A 100 23.11 -0.23 12.54
CA ASP A 100 24.31 -0.27 13.39
C ASP A 100 25.16 -1.51 13.10
N THR A 101 24.57 -2.54 12.51
CA THR A 101 25.22 -3.84 12.25
C THR A 101 25.68 -4.02 10.82
N LEU A 102 24.95 -3.46 9.85
CA LEU A 102 25.28 -3.61 8.44
C LEU A 102 26.28 -2.53 8.00
N PRO A 103 27.26 -2.87 7.16
CA PRO A 103 28.11 -1.86 6.52
C PRO A 103 27.27 -0.85 5.71
N PRO A 104 27.62 0.44 5.68
CA PRO A 104 26.85 1.46 4.94
C PRO A 104 26.61 1.14 3.47
N GLU A 105 27.58 0.53 2.78
CA GLU A 105 27.42 0.09 1.39
C GLU A 105 26.37 -1.02 1.23
N GLN A 106 26.30 -1.94 2.20
CA GLN A 106 25.28 -2.99 2.19
C GLN A 106 23.88 -2.38 2.38
N ILE A 107 23.74 -1.43 3.31
CA ILE A 107 22.49 -0.69 3.52
C ILE A 107 22.09 0.02 2.24
N ARG A 108 23.01 0.80 1.63
CA ARG A 108 22.78 1.50 0.34
C ARG A 108 22.36 0.54 -0.78
N SER A 109 22.88 -0.69 -0.78
CA SER A 109 22.54 -1.69 -1.80
C SER A 109 21.13 -2.25 -1.64
N GLN A 110 20.53 -2.17 -0.45
CA GLN A 110 19.22 -2.69 -0.08
C GLN A 110 18.18 -1.57 0.12
N LEU A 111 18.46 -0.37 -0.37
CA LEU A 111 17.49 0.73 -0.36
C LEU A 111 16.49 0.61 -1.50
N TYR A 112 15.22 0.87 -1.18
CA TYR A 112 14.13 0.94 -2.15
C TYR A 112 13.24 2.14 -1.83
N PRO A 113 12.72 2.84 -2.86
CA PRO A 113 11.75 3.87 -2.65
C PRO A 113 10.41 3.21 -2.34
N ARG A 114 9.67 3.81 -1.43
CA ARG A 114 8.36 3.33 -1.02
C ARG A 114 7.36 4.46 -1.11
N VAL A 115 6.28 4.22 -1.85
CA VAL A 115 5.10 5.09 -1.85
C VAL A 115 4.20 4.67 -0.69
N VAL A 116 3.85 5.63 0.16
CA VAL A 116 3.02 5.44 1.35
C VAL A 116 1.92 6.51 1.42
N SER A 117 0.84 6.20 2.15
CA SER A 117 -0.11 7.24 2.58
C SER A 117 0.59 8.20 3.55
N GLY A 118 0.21 9.48 3.50
CA GLY A 118 0.58 10.46 4.51
C GLY A 118 -0.05 10.20 5.88
N ASP A 119 -1.09 9.37 5.94
CA ASP A 119 -1.74 9.01 7.20
C ASP A 119 -0.77 8.26 8.10
N GLY A 120 -0.46 8.86 9.24
CA GLY A 120 0.49 8.31 10.21
C GLY A 120 1.97 8.50 9.85
N LEU A 121 2.29 9.23 8.78
CA LEU A 121 3.65 9.65 8.49
C LEU A 121 4.02 10.86 9.38
N ASP A 122 5.03 10.68 10.23
CA ASP A 122 5.54 11.78 11.05
C ASP A 122 6.41 12.72 10.21
N ALA A 123 5.85 13.86 9.82
CA ALA A 123 6.55 14.88 9.03
C ALA A 123 7.86 15.39 9.69
N GLY A 124 8.00 15.28 11.01
CA GLY A 124 9.25 15.65 11.70
C GLY A 124 10.38 14.65 11.50
N SER A 125 10.06 13.35 11.46
CA SER A 125 11.02 12.25 11.28
C SER A 125 11.30 11.92 9.80
N PHE A 126 10.44 12.39 8.90
CA PHE A 126 10.49 12.14 7.45
C PHE A 126 10.41 13.44 6.64
N ALA A 127 11.11 14.49 7.06
CA ALA A 127 11.14 15.78 6.40
C ALA A 127 11.67 15.71 4.95
N TYR A 128 12.50 14.70 4.63
CA TYR A 128 12.95 14.43 3.26
C TYR A 128 11.87 13.85 2.34
N ALA A 129 10.74 13.39 2.88
CA ALA A 129 9.70 12.72 2.11
C ALA A 129 9.22 13.61 0.96
N ARG A 130 9.11 13.03 -0.23
CA ARG A 130 8.68 13.78 -1.42
C ARG A 130 7.21 13.54 -1.66
N SER A 131 6.42 14.59 -1.81
CA SER A 131 5.03 14.44 -2.27
C SER A 131 5.04 13.91 -3.71
N VAL A 132 4.30 12.82 -3.92
CA VAL A 132 4.12 12.16 -5.23
C VAL A 132 2.78 12.58 -5.84
N ALA A 133 1.76 12.65 -5.00
CA ALA A 133 0.42 13.13 -5.29
C ALA A 133 -0.20 13.67 -3.97
N PRO A 134 -1.37 14.32 -3.98
CA PRO A 134 -2.07 14.66 -2.74
C PRO A 134 -2.22 13.43 -1.84
N GLY A 135 -1.81 13.57 -0.58
CA GLY A 135 -1.85 12.47 0.42
C GLY A 135 -0.83 11.35 0.23
N LEU A 136 0.00 11.37 -0.82
CA LEU A 136 0.97 10.31 -1.13
C LEU A 136 2.41 10.81 -1.07
N TYR A 137 3.26 10.04 -0.38
CA TYR A 137 4.66 10.39 -0.16
C TYR A 137 5.61 9.27 -0.59
N GLU A 138 6.73 9.65 -1.18
CA GLU A 138 7.88 8.80 -1.46
C GLU A 138 8.87 8.93 -0.29
N ILE A 139 9.15 7.80 0.36
CA ILE A 139 10.18 7.65 1.39
C ILE A 139 11.20 6.57 0.98
N LEU A 140 12.31 6.48 1.69
CA LEU A 140 13.30 5.42 1.51
C LEU A 140 13.13 4.36 2.59
N ALA A 141 13.16 3.10 2.15
CA ALA A 141 13.09 1.95 3.02
C ALA A 141 14.29 1.03 2.81
N LEU A 142 14.73 0.40 3.89
CA LEU A 142 15.70 -0.68 3.90
C LEU A 142 14.96 -2.02 3.89
N ASP A 143 15.24 -2.83 2.87
CA ASP A 143 14.69 -4.17 2.75
C ASP A 143 15.52 -5.16 3.58
N LEU A 144 14.87 -5.81 4.54
CA LEU A 144 15.49 -6.82 5.41
C LEU A 144 14.84 -8.19 5.15
N PRO A 145 15.53 -9.31 5.46
CA PRO A 145 15.01 -10.65 5.16
C PRO A 145 13.60 -10.94 5.71
N GLU A 146 13.25 -10.35 6.85
CA GLU A 146 11.97 -10.59 7.53
C GLU A 146 11.09 -9.32 7.66
N SER A 147 11.58 -8.14 7.24
CA SER A 147 10.85 -6.88 7.44
C SER A 147 11.31 -5.77 6.49
N VAL A 148 10.56 -4.67 6.47
CA VAL A 148 10.93 -3.45 5.74
C VAL A 148 11.01 -2.30 6.73
N MET A 149 12.18 -1.69 6.84
CA MET A 149 12.44 -0.58 7.77
C MET A 149 12.35 0.75 7.02
N MET A 150 11.40 1.62 7.39
CA MET A 150 11.35 2.99 6.89
C MET A 150 12.48 3.80 7.53
N LEU A 151 13.22 4.57 6.73
CA LEU A 151 14.38 5.32 7.21
C LEU A 151 14.01 6.77 7.48
N THR A 152 14.31 7.26 8.68
CA THR A 152 14.15 8.67 9.05
C THR A 152 15.26 9.54 8.48
N ASP A 153 15.11 10.87 8.54
CA ASP A 153 16.18 11.81 8.17
C ASP A 153 17.52 11.51 8.86
N ASP A 154 17.48 11.23 10.17
CA ASP A 154 18.68 10.92 10.96
C ASP A 154 19.38 9.63 10.49
N ALA A 155 18.61 8.62 10.09
CA ALA A 155 19.14 7.38 9.55
C ALA A 155 19.82 7.61 8.19
N LEU A 156 19.20 8.40 7.32
CA LEU A 156 19.72 8.68 5.97
C LEU A 156 20.94 9.62 5.99
N ALA A 157 21.00 10.56 6.94
CA ALA A 157 22.11 11.51 7.06
C ALA A 157 23.48 10.80 7.20
N ARG A 158 23.50 9.61 7.80
CA ARG A 158 24.71 8.77 7.96
C ARG A 158 25.09 8.01 6.68
N LEU A 159 24.17 7.89 5.74
CA LEU A 159 24.32 7.08 4.51
C LEU A 159 24.67 7.94 3.29
N GLY A 160 24.47 9.25 3.32
CA GLY A 160 24.87 10.16 2.25
C GLY A 160 23.75 11.08 1.80
N SER A 161 23.90 11.73 0.64
CA SER A 161 22.89 12.69 0.18
C SER A 161 21.59 11.98 -0.24
N HIS A 162 20.45 12.58 0.13
CA HIS A 162 19.13 12.03 -0.22
C HIS A 162 18.95 11.81 -1.73
N ALA A 163 19.49 12.70 -2.56
CA ALA A 163 19.43 12.57 -4.01
C ALA A 163 20.16 11.31 -4.53
N GLN A 164 21.37 11.04 -4.03
CA GLN A 164 22.13 9.85 -4.42
C GLN A 164 21.48 8.56 -3.91
N LEU A 165 21.00 8.57 -2.66
CA LEU A 165 20.30 7.43 -2.08
C LEU A 165 19.00 7.13 -2.85
N ARG A 166 18.25 8.16 -3.24
CA ARG A 166 17.05 8.02 -4.06
C ARG A 166 17.35 7.47 -5.44
N ASP A 167 18.36 7.97 -6.14
CA ASP A 167 18.75 7.44 -7.45
C ASP A 167 19.11 5.94 -7.36
N ARG A 168 19.88 5.57 -6.34
CA ARG A 168 20.22 4.17 -6.07
C ARG A 168 18.98 3.33 -5.80
N ALA A 169 18.08 3.83 -4.96
CA ALA A 169 16.84 3.15 -4.62
C ALA A 169 15.95 2.93 -5.85
N LEU A 170 15.80 3.95 -6.71
CA LEU A 170 15.05 3.82 -7.97
C LEU A 170 15.70 2.80 -8.92
N ARG A 171 17.03 2.73 -8.99
CA ARG A 171 17.72 1.67 -9.75
C ARG A 171 17.41 0.27 -9.20
N ASN A 172 17.40 0.11 -7.88
CA ASN A 172 17.05 -1.14 -7.23
C ASN A 172 15.59 -1.54 -7.54
N LEU A 173 14.64 -0.60 -7.43
CA LEU A 173 13.24 -0.83 -7.79
C LEU A 173 13.08 -1.29 -9.24
N ARG A 174 13.78 -0.64 -10.18
CA ARG A 174 13.77 -1.03 -11.60
C ARG A 174 14.29 -2.44 -11.82
N GLY A 175 15.27 -2.86 -11.02
CA GLY A 175 15.86 -4.20 -11.06
C GLY A 175 14.95 -5.31 -10.53
N LEU A 176 13.88 -4.99 -9.79
CA LEU A 176 12.97 -6.01 -9.29
C LEU A 176 12.14 -6.62 -10.44
N PRO A 177 11.92 -7.95 -10.42
CA PRO A 177 11.04 -8.61 -11.40
C PRO A 177 9.60 -8.15 -11.21
N VAL A 178 8.79 -8.25 -12.26
CA VAL A 178 7.33 -8.16 -12.13
C VAL A 178 6.83 -9.57 -11.81
N GLU A 179 6.30 -9.76 -10.61
CA GLU A 179 5.94 -11.09 -10.09
C GLU A 179 4.64 -11.62 -10.70
N GLY A 180 3.63 -10.76 -10.83
CA GLY A 180 2.33 -11.07 -11.40
C GLY A 180 1.79 -9.92 -12.22
N HIS A 181 1.09 -10.26 -13.29
CA HIS A 181 0.39 -9.34 -14.17
C HIS A 181 -0.91 -9.99 -14.64
N GLU A 182 -2.00 -9.23 -14.50
CA GLU A 182 -3.33 -9.61 -14.97
C GLU A 182 -3.94 -8.47 -15.79
N THR A 183 -4.70 -8.82 -16.82
CA THR A 183 -5.53 -7.85 -17.55
C THR A 183 -6.99 -8.01 -17.12
N VAL A 184 -7.53 -7.00 -16.48
CA VAL A 184 -8.96 -6.91 -16.16
C VAL A 184 -9.68 -6.34 -17.36
N ARG A 185 -10.70 -7.04 -17.86
CA ARG A 185 -11.53 -6.60 -18.98
C ARG A 185 -12.96 -7.07 -18.84
N ASP A 186 -13.91 -6.31 -19.37
CA ASP A 186 -15.32 -6.72 -19.52
C ASP A 186 -15.78 -6.73 -20.99
N ALA A 187 -17.07 -7.04 -21.19
CA ALA A 187 -17.69 -7.07 -22.51
C ALA A 187 -18.01 -5.67 -23.06
N ASP A 188 -18.04 -4.65 -22.21
CA ASP A 188 -18.42 -3.27 -22.53
C ASP A 188 -17.20 -2.39 -22.90
N GLY A 189 -16.02 -3.00 -23.00
CA GLY A 189 -14.79 -2.35 -23.44
C GLY A 189 -13.95 -1.73 -22.31
N MET A 190 -14.31 -1.95 -21.05
CA MET A 190 -13.43 -1.66 -19.92
C MET A 190 -12.21 -2.58 -20.00
N CYS A 191 -11.02 -2.01 -19.86
CA CYS A 191 -9.78 -2.77 -19.83
C CYS A 191 -8.73 -2.02 -19.01
N PHE A 192 -8.10 -2.66 -18.03
CA PHE A 192 -6.91 -2.13 -17.35
C PHE A 192 -5.98 -3.26 -16.94
N GLU A 193 -4.71 -2.92 -16.74
CA GLU A 193 -3.68 -3.85 -16.33
C GLU A 193 -3.48 -3.76 -14.82
N VAL A 194 -3.24 -4.89 -14.17
CA VAL A 194 -2.95 -4.99 -12.74
C VAL A 194 -1.62 -5.72 -12.57
N VAL A 195 -0.67 -5.04 -11.93
CA VAL A 195 0.56 -5.64 -11.42
C VAL A 195 0.31 -6.00 -9.95
N LEU A 196 0.57 -7.26 -9.60
CA LEU A 196 0.39 -7.79 -8.26
C LEU A 196 1.58 -8.68 -7.87
N GLY A 197 1.82 -8.80 -6.57
CA GLY A 197 2.89 -9.67 -6.06
C GLY A 197 3.11 -9.52 -4.56
N ASP A 198 3.90 -10.42 -4.00
CA ASP A 198 4.29 -10.45 -2.59
C ASP A 198 5.31 -9.35 -2.26
N SER A 199 5.95 -8.74 -3.27
CA SER A 199 6.84 -7.59 -3.07
C SER A 199 6.14 -6.42 -2.38
N PHE A 200 6.74 -5.90 -1.31
CA PHE A 200 6.30 -4.67 -0.62
C PHE A 200 6.43 -3.39 -1.46
N TYR A 201 7.05 -3.49 -2.64
CA TYR A 201 7.37 -2.36 -3.52
C TYR A 201 6.49 -2.32 -4.78
N THR A 202 5.46 -3.16 -4.89
CA THR A 202 4.58 -3.23 -6.07
C THR A 202 3.90 -1.93 -6.40
N ALA A 203 3.23 -1.29 -5.44
CA ALA A 203 2.67 0.03 -5.65
C ALA A 203 3.73 1.09 -6.00
N SER A 204 4.93 0.95 -5.43
CA SER A 204 6.03 1.92 -5.60
C SER A 204 6.60 1.92 -7.02
N ARG A 205 6.30 0.89 -7.83
CA ARG A 205 6.62 0.84 -9.25
C ARG A 205 5.98 1.98 -10.06
N VAL A 206 4.97 2.69 -9.51
CA VAL A 206 4.43 3.93 -10.10
C VAL A 206 5.49 5.02 -10.33
N LEU A 207 6.58 5.02 -9.53
CA LEU A 207 7.70 5.95 -9.67
C LEU A 207 8.52 5.71 -10.96
N ASP A 208 8.31 4.57 -11.63
CA ASP A 208 8.91 4.19 -12.91
C ASP A 208 7.84 3.63 -13.86
N LEU A 209 6.67 4.26 -13.92
CA LEU A 209 5.52 3.72 -14.63
C LEU A 209 5.82 3.41 -16.10
N ASP A 210 6.57 4.27 -16.81
CA ASP A 210 6.99 4.02 -18.21
C ASP A 210 7.69 2.65 -18.36
N GLY A 211 8.62 2.35 -17.45
CA GLY A 211 9.37 1.10 -17.44
C GLY A 211 8.49 -0.11 -17.11
N VAL A 212 7.49 0.06 -16.24
CA VAL A 212 6.50 -0.98 -15.92
C VAL A 212 5.62 -1.26 -17.13
N VAL A 213 5.00 -0.24 -17.72
CA VAL A 213 4.10 -0.40 -18.86
C VAL A 213 4.82 -1.05 -20.03
N ARG A 214 6.05 -0.63 -20.33
CA ARG A 214 6.85 -1.24 -21.40
C ARG A 214 7.17 -2.71 -21.13
N ARG A 215 7.50 -3.08 -19.88
CA ARG A 215 7.80 -4.48 -19.52
C ARG A 215 6.57 -5.38 -19.59
N VAL A 216 5.42 -4.86 -19.16
CA VAL A 216 4.18 -5.63 -19.03
C VAL A 216 3.44 -5.74 -20.36
N THR A 217 3.31 -4.63 -21.09
CA THR A 217 2.49 -4.55 -22.32
C THR A 217 3.31 -4.65 -23.60
N GLY A 218 4.64 -4.52 -23.52
CA GLY A 218 5.53 -4.43 -24.68
C GLY A 218 5.49 -3.09 -25.41
N LEU A 219 4.62 -2.16 -25.00
CA LEU A 219 4.42 -0.86 -25.66
C LEU A 219 4.87 0.29 -24.75
N PRO A 220 5.40 1.39 -25.31
CA PRO A 220 5.67 2.58 -24.52
C PRO A 220 4.37 3.20 -24.04
N LEU A 221 4.46 3.95 -22.95
CA LEU A 221 3.36 4.81 -22.53
C LEU A 221 3.23 5.98 -23.51
N GLY A 222 2.00 6.26 -23.96
CA GLY A 222 1.73 7.34 -24.91
C GLY A 222 1.86 8.73 -24.28
N GLU A 223 1.78 9.78 -25.10
CA GLU A 223 1.89 11.19 -24.65
C GLU A 223 0.76 11.62 -23.69
N HIS A 224 -0.36 10.90 -23.71
CA HIS A 224 -1.50 11.11 -22.84
C HIS A 224 -1.33 10.44 -21.46
N GLY A 225 -0.30 9.62 -21.27
CA GLY A 225 -0.03 8.97 -19.99
C GLY A 225 -0.98 7.81 -19.69
N ALA A 226 -1.30 7.61 -18.41
CA ALA A 226 -2.14 6.50 -17.94
C ALA A 226 -3.09 6.96 -16.84
N LEU A 227 -4.22 6.26 -16.70
CA LEU A 227 -4.87 6.17 -15.39
C LEU A 227 -4.05 5.24 -14.50
N VAL A 228 -3.99 5.52 -13.20
CA VAL A 228 -3.24 4.75 -12.21
C VAL A 228 -4.04 4.64 -10.92
N ALA A 229 -4.06 3.45 -10.33
CA ALA A 229 -4.55 3.23 -8.98
C ALA A 229 -3.56 2.35 -8.20
N LEU A 230 -3.37 2.66 -6.92
CA LEU A 230 -2.46 1.96 -6.03
C LEU A 230 -3.13 1.74 -4.66
N PRO A 231 -4.10 0.80 -4.58
CA PRO A 231 -4.94 0.61 -3.40
C PRO A 231 -4.14 0.21 -2.16
N PHE A 232 -3.17 -0.70 -2.33
CA PHE A 232 -2.28 -1.17 -1.26
C PHE A 232 -0.90 -1.54 -1.83
N ARG A 233 0.09 -1.67 -0.95
CA ARG A 233 1.52 -1.83 -1.29
C ARG A 233 1.87 -2.95 -2.27
N HIS A 234 1.04 -3.97 -2.38
CA HIS A 234 1.24 -5.16 -3.20
C HIS A 234 0.53 -5.09 -4.56
N GLN A 235 -0.11 -3.97 -4.90
CA GLN A 235 -0.90 -3.84 -6.11
C GLN A 235 -0.73 -2.47 -6.78
N LEU A 236 -0.63 -2.48 -8.12
CA LEU A 236 -0.59 -1.30 -8.97
C LEU A 236 -1.44 -1.57 -10.21
N ALA A 237 -2.52 -0.82 -10.39
CA ALA A 237 -3.33 -0.88 -11.60
C ALA A 237 -3.06 0.32 -12.49
N PHE A 238 -3.07 0.11 -13.81
CA PHE A 238 -2.93 1.19 -14.78
C PHE A 238 -3.70 0.93 -16.07
N HIS A 239 -4.12 2.01 -16.72
CA HIS A 239 -4.73 1.99 -18.05
C HIS A 239 -4.02 3.02 -18.95
N PRO A 240 -3.20 2.60 -19.93
CA PRO A 240 -2.58 3.52 -20.88
C PRO A 240 -3.66 4.25 -21.70
N ILE A 241 -3.63 5.59 -21.68
CA ILE A 241 -4.62 6.41 -22.36
C ILE A 241 -4.27 6.50 -23.84
N ARG A 242 -5.13 5.92 -24.69
CA ARG A 242 -4.97 5.92 -26.16
C ARG A 242 -6.19 6.43 -26.90
N ASP A 243 -7.37 6.17 -26.35
CA ASP A 243 -8.66 6.45 -26.96
C ASP A 243 -9.73 6.60 -25.87
N THR A 244 -11.00 6.61 -26.28
CA THR A 244 -12.16 6.78 -25.41
C THR A 244 -12.43 5.62 -24.44
N SER A 245 -11.70 4.49 -24.52
CA SER A 245 -11.77 3.40 -23.54
C SER A 245 -11.36 3.81 -22.13
N ILE A 246 -10.75 5.00 -21.99
CA ILE A 246 -10.48 5.64 -20.70
C ILE A 246 -11.74 5.83 -19.85
N ILE A 247 -12.89 6.11 -20.45
CA ILE A 247 -14.14 6.42 -19.72
C ILE A 247 -14.63 5.20 -18.91
N PRO A 248 -14.88 4.03 -19.52
CA PRO A 248 -15.26 2.84 -18.75
C PRO A 248 -14.13 2.36 -17.81
N ALA A 249 -12.85 2.52 -18.20
CA ALA A 249 -11.72 2.18 -17.34
C ALA A 249 -11.67 3.02 -16.06
N LEU A 250 -11.95 4.33 -16.14
CA LEU A 250 -11.89 5.23 -14.99
C LEU A 250 -12.87 4.84 -13.88
N GLY A 251 -14.14 4.57 -14.24
CA GLY A 251 -15.14 4.15 -13.28
C GLY A 251 -14.79 2.81 -12.62
N ALA A 252 -14.37 1.82 -13.41
CA ALA A 252 -13.98 0.51 -12.88
C ALA A 252 -12.73 0.57 -11.99
N MET A 253 -11.73 1.36 -12.37
CA MET A 253 -10.53 1.57 -11.57
C MET A 253 -10.82 2.29 -10.25
N ALA A 254 -11.80 3.19 -10.21
CA ALA A 254 -12.23 3.84 -8.97
C ALA A 254 -12.82 2.83 -7.98
N SER A 255 -13.77 2.00 -8.42
CA SER A 255 -14.32 0.93 -7.57
C SER A 255 -13.25 -0.06 -7.12
N PHE A 256 -12.36 -0.46 -8.03
CA PHE A 256 -11.22 -1.32 -7.72
C PHE A 256 -10.29 -0.72 -6.65
N ALA A 257 -10.00 0.59 -6.73
CA ALA A 257 -9.14 1.28 -5.78
C ALA A 257 -9.78 1.35 -4.38
N ALA A 258 -11.07 1.71 -4.30
CA ALA A 258 -11.82 1.73 -3.04
C ALA A 258 -11.83 0.36 -2.37
N THR A 259 -12.27 -0.69 -3.08
CA THR A 259 -12.35 -2.05 -2.53
C THR A 259 -10.97 -2.55 -2.08
N GLY A 260 -9.94 -2.38 -2.90
CA GLY A 260 -8.58 -2.81 -2.54
C GLY A 260 -8.01 -2.07 -1.32
N TYR A 261 -8.36 -0.80 -1.16
CA TYR A 261 -7.93 0.02 -0.02
C TYR A 261 -8.55 -0.43 1.30
N GLU A 262 -9.85 -0.78 1.29
CA GLU A 262 -10.57 -1.22 2.49
C GLU A 262 -10.23 -2.66 2.88
N ASP A 263 -10.14 -3.55 1.91
CA ASP A 263 -10.10 -4.99 2.17
C ASP A 263 -8.70 -5.50 2.53
N THR A 264 -7.63 -4.74 2.28
CA THR A 264 -6.25 -5.27 2.30
C THR A 264 -5.27 -4.50 3.19
N PRO A 265 -4.45 -5.19 4.02
CA PRO A 265 -3.44 -4.51 4.81
C PRO A 265 -2.39 -3.80 3.96
N GLY A 266 -1.91 -2.65 4.46
CA GLY A 266 -0.96 -1.80 3.76
C GLY A 266 -1.58 -0.93 2.69
N ALA A 267 -2.79 -0.44 3.00
CA ALA A 267 -3.51 0.56 2.22
C ALA A 267 -2.61 1.77 1.90
N ILE A 268 -2.76 2.31 0.69
CA ILE A 268 -2.00 3.46 0.19
C ILE A 268 -2.95 4.56 -0.26
N SER A 269 -3.86 4.29 -1.20
CA SER A 269 -4.83 5.29 -1.66
C SER A 269 -6.08 4.64 -2.25
N PRO A 270 -7.29 5.11 -1.90
CA PRO A 270 -8.53 4.68 -2.54
C PRO A 270 -8.79 5.39 -3.88
N TYR A 271 -7.89 6.28 -4.32
CA TYR A 271 -8.15 7.17 -5.45
C TYR A 271 -7.49 6.73 -6.75
N VAL A 272 -8.07 7.18 -7.87
CA VAL A 272 -7.49 7.10 -9.20
C VAL A 272 -6.75 8.40 -9.52
N PHE A 273 -5.60 8.25 -10.17
CA PHE A 273 -4.74 9.34 -10.59
C PHE A 273 -4.50 9.28 -12.10
N TRP A 274 -4.33 10.44 -12.72
CA TRP A 274 -3.74 10.59 -14.04
C TRP A 274 -2.23 10.70 -13.89
N TRP A 275 -1.50 9.70 -14.38
CA TRP A 275 -0.06 9.79 -14.52
C TRP A 275 0.29 10.37 -15.88
N ARG A 276 1.10 11.44 -15.92
CA ARG A 276 1.67 11.98 -17.16
C ARG A 276 3.06 12.57 -16.91
N ALA A 277 4.05 12.08 -17.65
CA ALA A 277 5.44 12.57 -17.60
C ALA A 277 6.02 12.65 -16.17
N GLY A 278 5.74 11.63 -15.35
CA GLY A 278 6.23 11.55 -13.96
C GLY A 278 5.39 12.33 -12.94
N THR A 279 4.30 12.95 -13.33
CA THR A 279 3.37 13.66 -12.43
C THR A 279 2.10 12.85 -12.25
N LEU A 280 1.62 12.73 -11.01
CA LEU A 280 0.33 12.12 -10.67
C LEU A 280 -0.67 13.20 -10.25
N THR A 281 -1.75 13.34 -11.01
CA THR A 281 -2.86 14.25 -10.72
C THR A 281 -4.07 13.44 -10.27
N GLN A 282 -4.63 13.72 -9.11
CA GLN A 282 -5.80 12.99 -8.61
C GLN A 282 -7.03 13.27 -9.47
N LEU A 283 -7.80 12.22 -9.79
CA LEU A 283 -9.01 12.29 -10.63
C LEU A 283 -10.28 11.86 -9.90
N SER A 284 -10.17 11.41 -8.66
CA SER A 284 -11.31 10.97 -7.86
C SER A 284 -11.18 11.47 -6.44
N GLU A 285 -12.31 11.80 -5.83
CA GLU A 285 -12.42 12.21 -4.44
C GLU A 285 -13.50 11.39 -3.76
N HIS A 286 -13.42 11.27 -2.44
CA HIS A 286 -14.45 10.59 -1.67
C HIS A 286 -15.66 11.52 -1.53
N ASP A 287 -16.85 11.06 -1.94
CA ASP A 287 -18.10 11.79 -1.72
C ASP A 287 -18.56 11.53 -0.27
N GLU A 288 -18.38 12.51 0.62
CA GLU A 288 -18.78 12.41 2.03
C GLU A 288 -20.30 12.23 2.23
N GLU A 289 -21.13 12.63 1.25
CA GLU A 289 -22.60 12.54 1.35
C GLU A 289 -23.14 11.20 0.84
N ARG A 290 -22.53 10.64 -0.22
CA ARG A 290 -22.98 9.38 -0.83
C ARG A 290 -22.18 8.16 -0.38
N GLY A 291 -20.97 8.34 0.14
CA GLY A 291 -20.03 7.26 0.45
C GLY A 291 -19.38 6.62 -0.78
N ASP A 292 -19.59 7.19 -1.97
CA ASP A 292 -19.03 6.70 -3.23
C ASP A 292 -17.86 7.57 -3.71
N LEU A 293 -16.97 7.02 -4.53
CA LEU A 293 -15.94 7.82 -5.20
C LEU A 293 -16.57 8.69 -6.30
N ARG A 294 -16.38 10.01 -6.22
CA ARG A 294 -16.75 10.95 -7.27
C ARG A 294 -15.54 11.25 -8.14
N ILE A 295 -15.72 11.18 -9.46
CA ILE A 295 -14.69 11.62 -10.41
C ILE A 295 -14.65 13.15 -10.42
N VAL A 296 -13.48 13.72 -10.14
CA VAL A 296 -13.20 15.15 -10.16
C VAL A 296 -12.13 15.38 -11.20
N VAL A 297 -12.51 16.05 -12.29
CA VAL A 297 -11.65 16.30 -13.43
C VAL A 297 -11.25 17.76 -13.44
N GLY A 298 -9.95 18.04 -13.40
CA GLY A 298 -9.42 19.38 -13.67
C GLY A 298 -9.41 19.70 -15.17
N ASP A 299 -9.34 20.99 -15.51
CA ASP A 299 -9.44 21.50 -16.89
C ASP A 299 -8.55 20.73 -17.89
N ASP A 300 -7.28 20.48 -17.55
CA ASP A 300 -6.33 19.77 -18.42
C ASP A 300 -6.79 18.36 -18.82
N PHE A 301 -7.39 17.61 -17.90
CA PHE A 301 -7.87 16.26 -18.17
C PHE A 301 -9.23 16.30 -18.87
N GLN A 302 -10.07 17.31 -18.60
CA GLN A 302 -11.29 17.53 -19.36
C GLN A 302 -10.99 17.82 -20.84
N GLU A 303 -10.03 18.70 -21.13
CA GLU A 303 -9.58 18.98 -22.50
C GLU A 303 -9.01 17.73 -23.19
N LEU A 304 -8.34 16.84 -22.44
CA LEU A 304 -7.91 15.55 -22.98
C LEU A 304 -9.11 14.69 -23.38
N LEU A 305 -10.11 14.53 -22.51
CA LEU A 305 -11.31 13.75 -22.81
C LEU A 305 -12.05 14.30 -24.05
N GLU A 306 -12.24 15.62 -24.11
CA GLU A 306 -12.89 16.28 -25.25
C GLU A 306 -12.14 16.03 -26.56
N ARG A 307 -10.80 16.11 -26.54
CA ARG A 307 -9.96 15.79 -27.70
C ARG A 307 -10.08 14.33 -28.14
N LEU A 308 -10.07 13.38 -27.20
CA LEU A 308 -10.21 11.95 -27.51
C LEU A 308 -11.60 11.65 -28.10
N ILE A 309 -12.65 12.28 -27.58
CA ILE A 309 -14.02 12.15 -28.12
C ILE A 309 -14.10 12.73 -29.53
N ALA A 310 -13.49 13.89 -29.78
CA ALA A 310 -13.49 14.54 -31.08
C ALA A 310 -12.71 13.74 -32.15
N GLN A 311 -11.69 12.98 -31.75
CA GLN A 311 -10.90 12.14 -32.66
C GLN A 311 -11.61 10.83 -33.05
N GLY A 312 -12.60 10.40 -32.25
CA GLY A 312 -13.31 9.13 -32.44
C GLY A 312 -12.43 7.90 -32.15
N PRO A 313 -13.00 6.68 -32.08
CA PRO A 313 -12.21 5.47 -31.90
C PRO A 313 -11.26 5.31 -33.10
N ASP A 314 -9.96 5.19 -32.82
CA ASP A 314 -8.92 5.03 -33.85
C ASP A 314 -9.28 3.81 -34.70
N ARG A 315 -9.56 4.01 -35.99
CA ARG A 315 -9.84 2.93 -36.95
C ARG A 315 -8.52 2.19 -37.19
N ARG A 316 -8.24 1.17 -36.39
CA ARG A 316 -7.23 0.14 -36.71
C ARG A 316 -7.87 -1.22 -36.84
#